data_AF-A0A2N5Z2P5-F1
#
_entry.id   AF-A0A2N5Z2P5-F1
#
_cell.length_a   1.000
_cell.length_b   1.000
_cell.length_c   1.000
_cell.angle_alpha   90.00
_cell.angle_beta   90.00
_cell.angle_gamma   90.00
#
_symmetry.space_group_name_H-M   'P 1'
#
loop_
_entity.id
_entity.type
_entity.pdbx_description
1 polymer ?
#
loop_
_entity_poly.entity_id
_entity_poly.type
_entity_poly.pdbx_seq_one_letter_code
_entity_poly.pdbx_strand_id
1 'polypeptide(L)'
;MNNRYFTKFLNIVEKGGNALPHPATLFAIFALLVVFLSGFLSLFDIHAIHPRTQEMIEPVNLLSKDGLGRILKEMVTNFTSFAPLGTVLVAMLGIGIAESSGFIGTVLRILVMSAPKRLLTFVIVFSSILSNTASEVGYVLLVPLGAIIFLSVGRHPLAGMAAAFAGVSGGYSANLLLGTIDPLLAGLSQEAAHIIDPDYLVNPAANYYFMFA
;
A
#
# COMPACT_ATOMS: atom_id res chain seq x y z
N MET A 1 16.86 -20.34 24.41
CA MET A 1 17.21 -20.64 23.00
C MET A 1 17.83 -19.39 22.38
N ASN A 2 19.15 -19.21 22.51
CA ASN A 2 19.86 -18.07 21.93
C ASN A 2 20.52 -18.54 20.63
N ASN A 3 19.75 -18.59 19.54
CA ASN A 3 20.26 -19.08 18.27
C ASN A 3 21.05 -17.94 17.61
N ARG A 4 22.39 -17.97 17.71
CA ARG A 4 23.30 -16.93 17.20
C ARG A 4 23.02 -16.56 15.74
N TYR A 5 22.54 -17.51 14.93
CA TYR A 5 22.14 -17.27 13.54
C TYR A 5 20.86 -16.42 13.43
N PHE A 6 19.88 -16.67 14.30
CA PHE A 6 18.64 -15.90 14.35
C PHE A 6 18.89 -14.45 14.79
N THR A 7 19.72 -14.23 15.81
CA THR A 7 20.11 -12.87 16.22
C THR A 7 20.86 -12.13 15.11
N LYS A 8 21.76 -12.80 14.39
CA LYS A 8 22.44 -12.18 13.23
C LYS A 8 21.46 -11.80 12.12
N PHE A 9 20.49 -12.67 11.83
CA PHE A 9 19.44 -12.39 10.86
C PHE A 9 18.61 -11.15 11.27
N LEU A 10 18.13 -11.10 12.51
CA LEU A 10 17.38 -9.96 13.03
C LEU A 10 18.18 -8.65 12.96
N ASN A 11 19.49 -8.69 13.27
CA ASN A 11 20.36 -7.52 13.17
C ASN A 11 20.50 -7.01 11.72
N ILE A 12 20.45 -7.90 10.73
CA ILE A 12 20.49 -7.50 9.31
C ILE A 12 19.16 -6.82 8.94
N VAL A 13 18.03 -7.39 9.35
CA VAL A 13 16.70 -6.82 9.09
C VAL A 13 16.57 -5.43 9.74
N GLU A 14 16.98 -5.30 11.00
CA GLU A 14 16.97 -4.03 11.72
C GLU A 14 17.84 -2.97 11.04
N LYS A 15 19.08 -3.31 10.68
CA LYS A 15 19.97 -2.39 9.95
C LYS A 15 19.43 -2.00 8.58
N GLY A 16 18.85 -2.95 7.85
CA GLY A 16 18.23 -2.70 6.55
C GLY A 16 17.03 -1.76 6.66
N GLY A 17 16.15 -1.98 7.63
CA GLY A 17 15.00 -1.12 7.89
C GLY A 17 15.40 0.29 8.32
N ASN A 18 16.39 0.41 9.20
CA ASN A 18 16.86 1.72 9.69
C ASN A 18 17.68 2.51 8.66
N ALA A 19 18.19 1.86 7.61
CA ALA A 19 18.96 2.54 6.56
C ALA A 19 18.08 3.31 5.58
N LEU A 20 16.79 2.96 5.45
CA LEU A 20 15.87 3.62 4.55
C LEU A 20 15.41 4.97 5.15
N PRO A 21 15.67 6.09 4.48
CA PRO A 21 15.15 7.37 4.94
C PRO A 21 13.65 7.43 4.67
N HIS A 22 12.98 8.39 5.31
CA HIS A 22 11.53 8.57 5.20
C HIS A 22 11.07 8.58 3.71
N PRO A 23 9.97 7.93 3.32
CA PRO A 23 9.56 7.84 1.91
C PRO A 23 9.50 9.20 1.18
N ALA A 24 9.03 10.26 1.86
CA ALA A 24 9.03 11.61 1.29
C ALA A 24 10.42 12.12 0.92
N THR A 25 11.46 11.82 1.71
CA THR A 25 12.83 12.23 1.40
C THR A 25 13.41 11.39 0.26
N LEU A 26 13.05 10.11 0.15
CA LEU A 26 13.39 9.28 -1.02
C LEU A 26 12.83 9.87 -2.32
N PHE A 27 11.55 10.23 -2.34
CA PHE A 27 10.93 10.86 -3.52
C PHE A 27 11.55 12.22 -3.84
N ALA A 28 11.88 13.03 -2.83
CA ALA A 28 12.57 14.31 -3.05
C ALA A 28 13.97 14.10 -3.67
N ILE A 29 14.72 13.11 -3.20
CA ILE A 29 16.01 12.73 -3.78
C ILE A 29 15.84 12.26 -5.22
N PHE A 30 14.87 11.39 -5.50
CA PHE A 30 14.60 10.92 -6.87
C PHE A 30 14.18 12.06 -7.80
N ALA A 31 13.33 12.98 -7.36
CA ALA A 31 12.93 14.13 -8.16
C ALA A 31 14.13 15.02 -8.52
N LEU A 32 14.99 15.34 -7.55
CA LEU A 32 16.22 16.10 -7.79
C LEU A 32 17.18 15.36 -8.72
N LEU A 33 17.32 14.04 -8.52
CA LEU A 33 18.16 13.19 -9.34
C LEU A 33 17.67 13.14 -10.79
N VAL A 34 16.36 13.05 -11.02
CA VAL A 34 15.76 13.11 -12.37
C VAL A 34 16.05 14.46 -13.03
N VAL A 35 15.90 15.58 -12.32
CA VAL A 35 16.25 16.91 -12.85
C VAL A 35 17.71 16.95 -13.27
N PHE A 36 18.63 16.49 -12.40
CA PHE A 36 20.06 16.48 -12.70
C PHE A 36 20.43 15.55 -13.86
N LEU A 37 19.96 14.30 -13.82
CA LEU A 37 20.23 13.32 -14.87
C LEU A 37 19.65 13.73 -16.21
N SER A 38 18.46 14.35 -16.23
CA SER A 38 17.85 14.82 -17.48
C SER A 38 18.72 15.87 -18.17
N GLY A 39 19.31 16.80 -17.42
CA GLY A 39 20.26 17.78 -17.95
C GLY A 39 21.57 17.13 -18.39
N PHE A 40 22.13 16.23 -17.56
CA PHE A 40 23.38 15.55 -17.89
C PHE A 40 23.28 14.66 -19.14
N LEU A 41 22.21 13.85 -19.25
CA LEU A 41 22.00 12.96 -20.38
C LEU A 41 21.67 13.72 -21.67
N SER A 42 21.02 14.88 -21.58
CA SER A 42 20.74 15.73 -22.75
C SER A 42 21.99 16.32 -23.42
N LEU A 43 23.17 16.25 -22.77
CA LEU A 43 24.44 16.66 -23.37
C LEU A 43 24.99 15.61 -24.35
N PHE A 44 24.47 14.39 -24.30
CA PHE A 44 24.86 13.30 -25.16
C PHE A 44 23.75 13.04 -26.21
N ASP A 45 24.14 12.57 -27.39
CA ASP A 45 23.20 12.18 -28.45
C ASP A 45 22.61 10.80 -28.17
N ILE A 46 21.89 10.69 -27.06
CA ILE A 46 21.22 9.46 -26.61
C ILE A 46 19.79 9.52 -27.13
N HIS A 47 19.43 8.54 -27.95
CA HIS A 47 18.09 8.39 -28.49
C HIS A 47 17.63 6.93 -28.43
N ALA A 48 16.32 6.73 -28.25
CA ALA A 48 15.70 5.40 -28.22
C ALA A 48 14.45 5.38 -29.11
N ILE A 49 14.10 4.22 -29.66
CA ILE A 49 12.88 4.07 -30.46
C ILE A 49 11.74 3.64 -29.53
N HIS A 50 10.62 4.37 -29.58
CA HIS A 50 9.43 4.03 -28.82
C HIS A 50 8.88 2.66 -29.28
N PRO A 51 8.71 1.68 -28.37
CA PRO A 51 8.34 0.32 -28.77
C PRO A 51 6.96 0.25 -29.46
N ARG A 52 6.03 1.13 -29.07
CA ARG A 52 4.68 1.24 -29.67
C ARG A 52 4.59 2.13 -30.91
N THR A 53 4.97 3.41 -30.82
CA THR A 53 4.78 4.39 -31.93
C THR A 53 5.89 4.34 -32.97
N GLN A 54 7.03 3.68 -32.69
CA GLN A 54 8.23 3.67 -33.52
C GLN A 54 8.86 5.07 -33.72
N GLU A 55 8.47 6.05 -32.91
CA GLU A 55 9.04 7.39 -32.92
C GLU A 55 10.35 7.45 -32.13
N MET A 56 11.21 8.41 -32.47
CA MET A 56 12.45 8.66 -31.75
C MET A 56 12.16 9.42 -30.44
N ILE A 57 12.66 8.90 -29.33
CA ILE A 57 12.57 9.49 -27.99
C ILE A 57 13.93 10.08 -27.63
N GLU A 58 13.93 11.34 -27.22
CA GLU A 58 15.12 12.08 -26.77
C GLU A 58 14.96 12.53 -25.31
N PRO A 59 16.06 12.60 -24.53
CA PRO A 59 16.05 13.14 -23.17
C PRO A 59 15.62 14.62 -23.13
N VAL A 60 14.60 14.93 -22.33
CA VAL A 60 14.14 16.31 -22.13
C VAL A 60 14.92 16.97 -20.99
N ASN A 61 15.67 18.03 -21.29
CA ASN A 61 16.46 18.75 -20.30
C ASN A 61 15.60 19.61 -19.35
N LEU A 62 15.40 19.15 -18.12
CA LEU A 62 14.63 19.87 -17.10
C LEU A 62 15.39 21.00 -16.41
N LEU A 63 16.73 21.06 -16.51
CA LEU A 63 17.56 22.16 -15.99
C LEU A 63 17.57 23.39 -16.91
N SER A 64 17.08 23.25 -18.14
CA SER A 64 16.95 24.35 -19.09
C SER A 64 15.93 25.40 -18.61
N LYS A 65 15.97 26.60 -19.19
CA LYS A 65 14.97 27.65 -18.90
C LYS A 65 13.55 27.17 -19.17
N ASP A 66 13.34 26.45 -20.25
CA ASP A 66 12.03 25.90 -20.61
C ASP A 66 11.63 24.74 -19.69
N GLY A 67 12.58 23.88 -19.30
CA GLY A 67 12.38 22.81 -18.33
C GLY A 67 11.97 23.30 -16.94
N LEU A 68 12.67 24.31 -16.40
CA LEU A 68 12.30 24.96 -15.13
C LEU A 68 10.95 25.68 -15.24
N GLY A 69 10.69 26.32 -16.38
CA GLY A 69 9.40 26.92 -16.70
C GLY A 69 8.28 25.88 -16.70
N ARG A 70 8.52 24.69 -17.24
CA ARG A 70 7.59 23.55 -17.24
C ARG A 70 7.31 23.06 -15.84
N ILE A 71 8.35 22.83 -15.03
CA ILE A 71 8.19 22.39 -13.63
C ILE A 71 7.29 23.36 -12.87
N LEU A 72 7.56 24.67 -12.94
CA LEU A 72 6.78 25.67 -12.21
C LEU A 72 5.32 25.79 -12.69
N LYS A 73 5.07 25.63 -14.00
CA LYS A 73 3.73 25.71 -14.58
C LYS A 73 2.89 24.47 -14.31
N GLU A 74 3.48 23.28 -14.43
CA GLU A 74 2.77 22.01 -14.36
C GLU A 74 2.71 21.42 -12.95
N MET A 75 3.48 21.93 -11.97
CA MET A 75 3.57 21.38 -10.61
C MET A 75 2.21 21.11 -9.95
N VAL A 76 1.33 22.12 -9.94
CA VAL A 76 0.00 21.99 -9.31
C VAL A 76 -0.88 21.04 -10.11
N THR A 77 -0.87 21.17 -11.45
CA THR A 77 -1.63 20.29 -12.34
C THR A 77 -1.22 18.84 -12.12
N ASN A 78 0.06 18.51 -12.19
CA ASN A 78 0.60 17.17 -11.96
C ASN A 78 0.21 16.60 -10.59
N PHE A 79 0.24 17.41 -9.53
CA PHE A 79 -0.21 16.98 -8.21
C PHE A 79 -1.71 16.69 -8.18
N THR A 80 -2.53 17.59 -8.70
CA THR A 80 -4.00 17.47 -8.67
C THR A 80 -4.55 16.41 -9.63
N SER A 81 -3.87 16.15 -10.75
CA SER A 81 -4.27 15.16 -11.75
C SER A 81 -3.69 13.77 -11.46
N PHE A 82 -2.87 13.61 -10.42
CA PHE A 82 -2.30 12.33 -10.04
C PHE A 82 -3.42 11.35 -9.68
N ALA A 83 -3.59 10.31 -10.49
CA ALA A 83 -4.70 9.36 -10.41
C ALA A 83 -5.02 8.83 -9.00
N PRO A 84 -4.03 8.45 -8.16
CA PRO A 84 -4.33 7.94 -6.81
C PRO A 84 -4.81 9.04 -5.85
N LEU A 85 -4.53 10.33 -6.08
CA LEU A 85 -4.91 11.39 -5.14
C LEU A 85 -6.43 11.50 -5.00
N GLY A 86 -7.14 11.69 -6.11
CA GLY A 86 -8.59 11.85 -6.09
C GLY A 86 -9.32 10.60 -5.62
N THR A 87 -8.90 9.44 -6.11
CA THR A 87 -9.55 8.15 -5.82
C THR A 87 -9.42 7.76 -4.35
N VAL A 88 -8.24 7.96 -3.74
CA VAL A 88 -8.01 7.66 -2.33
C VAL A 88 -8.75 8.64 -1.42
N LEU A 89 -8.76 9.94 -1.73
CA LEU A 89 -9.48 10.93 -0.91
C LEU A 89 -10.98 10.62 -0.84
N VAL A 90 -11.60 10.27 -1.98
CA VAL A 90 -13.02 9.91 -2.03
C VAL A 90 -13.28 8.61 -1.27
N ALA A 91 -12.42 7.59 -1.43
CA ALA A 91 -12.56 6.33 -0.69
C ALA A 91 -12.42 6.53 0.84
N MET A 92 -11.48 7.37 1.26
CA MET A 92 -11.24 7.71 2.66
C MET A 92 -12.41 8.45 3.32
N LEU A 93 -13.18 9.26 2.57
CA LEU A 93 -14.40 9.86 3.11
C LEU A 93 -15.43 8.80 3.53
N GLY A 94 -15.66 7.79 2.68
CA GLY A 94 -16.58 6.69 2.98
C GLY A 94 -16.12 5.85 4.16
N ILE A 95 -14.85 5.44 4.16
CA ILE A 95 -14.27 4.62 5.23
C ILE A 95 -14.19 5.39 6.54
N GLY A 96 -13.85 6.68 6.51
CA GLY A 96 -13.81 7.53 7.70
C GLY A 96 -15.16 7.62 8.41
N ILE A 97 -16.28 7.67 7.66
CA ILE A 97 -17.64 7.64 8.24
C ILE A 97 -17.95 6.26 8.84
N ALA A 98 -17.62 5.18 8.13
CA ALA A 98 -17.87 3.81 8.60
C ALA A 98 -17.02 3.46 9.85
N GLU A 99 -15.81 3.99 9.94
CA GLU A 99 -14.93 3.81 11.08
C GLU A 99 -15.36 4.69 12.27
N SER A 100 -15.60 5.99 12.04
CA SER A 100 -15.97 6.94 13.10
C SER A 100 -17.32 6.61 13.75
N SER A 101 -18.24 5.98 13.01
CA SER A 101 -19.51 5.48 13.56
C SER A 101 -19.36 4.20 14.38
N GLY A 102 -18.18 3.56 14.38
CA GLY A 102 -17.94 2.28 15.03
C GLY A 102 -18.56 1.09 14.30
N PHE A 103 -19.08 1.28 13.08
CA PHE A 103 -19.73 0.23 12.30
C PHE A 103 -18.76 -0.94 12.06
N ILE A 104 -17.55 -0.65 11.55
CA ILE A 104 -16.60 -1.71 11.20
C ILE A 104 -16.13 -2.48 12.44
N GLY A 105 -15.75 -1.77 13.50
CA GLY A 105 -15.33 -2.38 14.75
C GLY A 105 -16.42 -3.27 15.37
N THR A 106 -17.68 -2.84 15.28
CA THR A 106 -18.83 -3.61 15.77
C THR A 106 -19.06 -4.89 14.96
N VAL A 107 -19.05 -4.79 13.63
CA VAL A 107 -19.21 -5.96 12.74
C VAL A 107 -18.12 -7.00 13.00
N LEU A 108 -16.85 -6.58 13.07
CA LEU A 108 -15.71 -7.45 13.36
C LEU A 108 -15.86 -8.12 14.74
N ARG A 109 -16.27 -7.36 15.75
CA ARG A 109 -16.51 -7.88 17.11
C ARG A 109 -17.61 -8.94 17.13
N ILE A 110 -18.74 -8.68 16.47
CA ILE A 110 -19.86 -9.63 16.36
C ILE A 110 -19.39 -10.90 15.64
N LEU A 111 -18.60 -10.77 14.58
CA LEU A 111 -18.13 -11.89 13.77
C LEU A 111 -17.26 -12.85 14.60
N VAL A 112 -16.34 -12.32 15.40
CA VAL A 112 -15.50 -13.14 16.28
C VAL A 112 -16.28 -13.69 17.48
N MET A 113 -17.16 -12.89 18.11
CA MET A 113 -17.94 -13.34 19.28
C MET A 113 -18.98 -14.41 18.93
N SER A 114 -19.48 -14.43 17.69
CA SER A 114 -20.45 -15.42 17.22
C SER A 114 -19.79 -16.71 16.72
N ALA A 115 -18.45 -16.79 16.75
CA ALA A 115 -17.70 -17.93 16.22
C ALA A 115 -17.90 -19.19 17.07
N PRO A 116 -18.22 -20.35 16.46
CA PRO A 116 -18.26 -21.61 17.18
C PRO A 116 -16.85 -22.02 17.62
N LYS A 117 -16.72 -22.62 18.82
CA LYS A 117 -15.43 -23.00 19.43
C LYS A 117 -14.49 -23.78 18.51
N ARG A 118 -15.04 -24.60 17.59
CA ARG A 118 -14.26 -25.38 16.62
C ARG A 118 -13.61 -24.52 15.53
N LEU A 119 -14.31 -23.49 15.05
CA LEU A 119 -13.85 -22.60 13.97
C LEU A 119 -13.19 -21.32 14.48
N LEU A 120 -13.09 -21.12 15.80
CA LEU A 120 -12.61 -19.88 16.39
C LEU A 120 -11.29 -19.37 15.79
N THR A 121 -10.29 -20.23 15.61
CA THR A 121 -9.00 -19.84 15.02
C THR A 121 -9.17 -19.34 13.59
N PHE A 122 -9.94 -20.05 12.78
CA PHE A 122 -10.24 -19.67 11.39
C PHE A 122 -10.97 -18.33 11.34
N VAL A 123 -12.00 -18.16 12.19
CA VAL A 123 -12.81 -16.94 12.22
C VAL A 123 -11.96 -15.73 12.66
N ILE A 124 -11.05 -15.89 13.62
CA ILE A 124 -10.14 -14.81 14.01
C ILE A 124 -9.24 -14.40 12.85
N VAL A 125 -8.58 -15.36 12.18
CA VAL A 125 -7.69 -15.06 11.05
C VAL A 125 -8.48 -14.40 9.92
N PHE A 126 -9.65 -14.95 9.58
CA PHE A 126 -10.53 -14.42 8.54
C PHE A 126 -11.02 -12.99 8.86
N SER A 127 -11.48 -12.75 10.09
CA SER A 127 -11.86 -11.40 10.55
C SER A 127 -10.68 -10.42 10.49
N SER A 128 -9.48 -10.92 10.78
CA SER A 128 -8.25 -10.13 10.78
C SER A 128 -7.84 -9.73 9.37
N ILE A 129 -7.98 -10.63 8.39
CA ILE A 129 -7.80 -10.30 6.97
C ILE A 129 -8.81 -9.23 6.53
N LEU A 130 -10.09 -9.42 6.86
CA LEU A 130 -11.15 -8.46 6.53
C LEU A 130 -11.02 -7.09 7.20
N SER A 131 -10.29 -7.01 8.31
CA SER A 131 -10.11 -5.75 9.03
C SER A 131 -9.28 -4.73 8.27
N ASN A 132 -8.54 -5.14 7.24
CA ASN A 132 -7.78 -4.24 6.38
C ASN A 132 -8.67 -3.20 5.66
N THR A 133 -9.94 -3.54 5.34
CA THR A 133 -10.89 -2.55 4.78
C THR A 133 -11.07 -1.34 5.70
N ALA A 134 -10.83 -1.52 7.00
CA ALA A 134 -10.99 -0.55 8.06
C ALA A 134 -9.70 0.16 8.46
N SER A 135 -8.67 0.12 7.60
CA SER A 135 -7.36 0.73 7.87
C SER A 135 -6.62 0.10 9.05
N GLU A 136 -6.85 0.58 10.27
CA GLU A 136 -6.03 0.30 11.47
C GLU A 136 -6.78 -0.46 12.58
N VAL A 137 -8.11 -0.57 12.48
CA VAL A 137 -8.96 -1.17 13.53
C VAL A 137 -8.55 -2.61 13.84
N GLY A 138 -8.04 -3.34 12.85
CA GLY A 138 -7.57 -4.72 13.01
C GLY A 138 -6.51 -4.88 14.10
N TYR A 139 -5.46 -4.04 14.07
CA TYR A 139 -4.37 -4.12 15.04
C TYR A 139 -4.82 -3.75 16.44
N VAL A 140 -5.61 -2.68 16.56
CA VAL A 140 -6.04 -2.14 17.86
C VAL A 140 -7.08 -3.06 18.51
N LEU A 141 -8.01 -3.62 17.74
CA LEU A 141 -9.15 -4.35 18.26
C LEU A 141 -8.97 -5.87 18.20
N LEU A 142 -8.59 -6.45 17.06
CA LEU A 142 -8.62 -7.90 16.88
C LEU A 142 -7.46 -8.63 17.56
N VAL A 143 -6.28 -8.02 17.62
CA VAL A 143 -5.10 -8.61 18.28
C VAL A 143 -5.34 -8.89 19.78
N PRO A 144 -5.75 -7.90 20.60
CA PRO A 144 -6.06 -8.16 22.01
C PRO A 144 -7.34 -9.00 22.18
N LEU A 145 -8.37 -8.79 21.34
CA LEU A 145 -9.62 -9.53 21.42
C LEU A 145 -9.42 -11.02 21.12
N GLY A 146 -8.54 -11.36 20.17
CA GLY A 146 -8.17 -12.74 19.88
C GLY A 146 -7.49 -13.44 21.07
N ALA A 147 -6.63 -12.71 21.80
CA ALA A 147 -6.01 -13.23 23.01
C ALA A 147 -7.03 -13.53 24.12
N ILE A 148 -7.94 -12.57 24.37
CA ILE A 148 -8.97 -12.70 25.42
C ILE A 148 -9.95 -13.83 25.10
N ILE A 149 -10.36 -13.98 23.85
CA ILE A 149 -11.31 -15.04 23.47
C ILE A 149 -10.65 -16.42 23.52
N PHE A 150 -9.38 -16.54 23.14
CA PHE A 150 -8.64 -17.79 23.34
C PHE A 150 -8.58 -18.16 24.82
N LEU A 151 -8.28 -17.18 25.69
CA LEU A 151 -8.26 -17.39 27.13
C LEU A 151 -9.63 -17.83 27.66
N SER A 152 -10.73 -17.21 27.21
CA SER A 152 -12.09 -17.52 27.70
C SER A 152 -12.58 -18.91 27.30
N VAL A 153 -12.05 -19.49 26.23
CA VAL A 153 -12.36 -20.88 25.81
C VAL A 153 -11.32 -21.90 26.29
N GLY A 154 -10.39 -21.50 27.17
CA GLY A 154 -9.36 -22.38 27.74
C GLY A 154 -8.19 -22.69 26.79
N ARG A 155 -7.98 -21.88 25.76
CA ARG A 155 -6.84 -21.98 24.83
C ARG A 155 -5.76 -20.96 25.19
N HIS A 156 -4.53 -21.19 24.72
CA HIS A 156 -3.41 -20.32 25.04
C HIS A 156 -3.57 -18.91 24.41
N PRO A 157 -3.61 -17.81 25.19
CA PRO A 157 -3.91 -16.46 24.69
C PRO A 157 -2.91 -15.97 23.64
N LEU A 158 -1.61 -16.28 23.79
CA LEU A 158 -0.60 -15.91 22.79
C LEU A 158 -0.86 -16.53 21.41
N ALA A 159 -1.50 -17.70 21.34
CA ALA A 159 -1.84 -18.30 20.06
C ALA A 159 -2.96 -17.53 19.35
N GLY A 160 -3.95 -17.02 20.11
CA GLY A 160 -5.00 -16.15 19.58
C GLY A 160 -4.44 -14.81 19.11
N MET A 161 -3.53 -14.22 19.90
CA MET A 161 -2.81 -12.99 19.53
C MET A 161 -2.00 -13.17 18.25
N ALA A 162 -1.21 -14.25 18.16
CA ALA A 162 -0.39 -14.55 16.98
C ALA A 162 -1.27 -14.81 15.74
N ALA A 163 -2.39 -15.53 15.90
CA ALA A 163 -3.32 -15.79 14.80
C ALA A 163 -3.95 -14.50 14.27
N ALA A 164 -4.40 -13.61 15.17
CA ALA A 164 -4.93 -12.31 14.77
C ALA A 164 -3.85 -11.45 14.09
N PHE A 165 -2.68 -11.32 14.71
CA PHE A 165 -1.57 -10.53 14.16
C PHE A 165 -1.12 -11.02 12.78
N ALA A 166 -0.99 -12.34 12.60
CA ALA A 166 -0.66 -12.93 11.31
C ALA A 166 -1.75 -12.65 10.26
N GLY A 167 -3.03 -12.66 10.64
CA GLY A 167 -4.14 -12.33 9.75
C GLY A 167 -4.16 -10.85 9.34
N VAL A 168 -3.98 -9.91 10.29
CA VAL A 168 -3.98 -8.47 9.98
C VAL A 168 -2.75 -8.09 9.15
N SER A 169 -1.56 -8.56 9.54
CA SER A 169 -0.30 -8.19 8.87
C SER A 169 -0.06 -8.97 7.59
N GLY A 170 -0.21 -10.30 7.63
CA GLY A 170 0.02 -11.16 6.46
C GLY A 170 -1.12 -11.10 5.43
N GLY A 171 -2.34 -10.79 5.87
CA GLY A 171 -3.52 -10.64 5.02
C GLY A 171 -3.75 -9.25 4.46
N TYR A 172 -2.81 -8.32 4.63
CA TYR A 172 -3.01 -6.89 4.38
C TYR A 172 -3.50 -6.56 2.95
N SER A 173 -3.17 -7.35 1.93
CA SER A 173 -3.67 -7.09 0.56
C SER A 173 -4.93 -7.89 0.21
N ALA A 174 -5.18 -9.02 0.88
CA ALA A 174 -6.30 -9.90 0.56
C ALA A 174 -7.59 -9.40 1.20
N ASN A 175 -8.69 -9.37 0.45
CA ASN A 175 -9.94 -8.85 0.96
C ASN A 175 -11.16 -9.30 0.13
N LEU A 176 -12.32 -9.37 0.78
CA LEU A 176 -13.60 -9.63 0.09
C LEU A 176 -14.22 -8.36 -0.49
N LEU A 177 -13.83 -7.19 0.04
CA LEU A 177 -14.33 -5.89 -0.38
C LEU A 177 -13.16 -5.03 -0.81
N LEU A 178 -13.42 -4.11 -1.74
CA LEU A 178 -12.43 -3.10 -2.12
C LEU A 178 -12.15 -2.19 -0.91
N GLY A 179 -10.88 -2.07 -0.57
CA GLY A 179 -10.36 -1.16 0.43
C GLY A 179 -9.73 0.07 -0.21
N THR A 180 -9.02 0.87 0.59
CA THR A 180 -8.29 2.04 0.12
C THR A 180 -6.99 1.73 -0.58
N ILE A 181 -6.45 0.53 -0.34
CA ILE A 181 -5.23 0.08 -1.01
C ILE A 181 -5.47 -0.17 -2.51
N ASP A 182 -6.66 -0.63 -2.89
CA ASP A 182 -7.00 -0.96 -4.26
C ASP A 182 -6.94 0.25 -5.21
N PRO A 183 -7.65 1.38 -4.94
CA PRO A 183 -7.52 2.58 -5.77
C PRO A 183 -6.13 3.21 -5.69
N LEU A 184 -5.43 3.11 -4.56
CA LEU A 184 -4.07 3.61 -4.42
C LEU A 184 -3.10 2.87 -5.35
N LEU A 185 -3.08 1.53 -5.29
CA LEU A 185 -2.20 0.70 -6.11
C LEU A 185 -2.60 0.73 -7.58
N ALA A 186 -3.89 0.76 -7.87
CA ALA A 186 -4.39 0.93 -9.24
C ALA A 186 -3.95 2.27 -9.83
N GLY A 187 -4.10 3.37 -9.07
CA GLY A 187 -3.68 4.70 -9.50
C GLY A 187 -2.17 4.77 -9.75
N LEU A 188 -1.34 4.23 -8.86
CA LEU A 188 0.12 4.18 -9.07
C LEU A 188 0.49 3.33 -10.29
N SER A 189 -0.18 2.19 -10.49
CA SER A 189 0.04 1.32 -11.65
C SER A 189 -0.37 2.00 -12.95
N GLN A 190 -1.43 2.80 -12.92
CA GLN A 190 -1.89 3.58 -14.07
C GLN A 190 -0.86 4.65 -14.47
N GLU A 191 -0.37 5.43 -13.50
CA GLU A 191 0.65 6.46 -13.73
C GLU A 191 1.95 5.84 -14.27
N ALA A 192 2.32 4.65 -13.79
CA ALA A 192 3.45 3.91 -14.33
C ALA A 192 3.19 3.41 -15.76
N ALA A 193 1.97 2.94 -16.07
CA ALA A 193 1.59 2.49 -17.40
C ALA A 193 1.57 3.64 -18.42
N HIS A 194 1.20 4.85 -18.00
CA HIS A 194 1.18 6.07 -18.84
C HIS A 194 2.54 6.49 -19.37
N ILE A 195 3.64 5.94 -18.83
CA ILE A 195 4.99 6.10 -19.39
C ILE A 195 5.08 5.47 -20.79
N ILE A 196 4.30 4.43 -21.08
CA ILE A 196 4.30 3.71 -22.37
C ILE A 196 2.98 3.90 -23.12
N ASP A 197 1.85 3.88 -22.41
CA ASP A 197 0.50 3.97 -22.97
C ASP A 197 -0.34 5.04 -22.25
N PRO A 198 -0.46 6.25 -22.80
CA PRO A 198 -1.19 7.36 -22.17
C PRO A 198 -2.69 7.09 -21.93
N ASP A 199 -3.30 6.19 -22.71
CA ASP A 199 -4.73 5.90 -22.63
C ASP A 199 -5.05 4.70 -21.72
N TYR A 200 -4.02 4.11 -21.09
CA TYR A 200 -4.20 2.91 -20.26
C TYR A 200 -4.96 3.26 -18.98
N LEU A 201 -6.04 2.55 -18.69
CA LEU A 201 -6.83 2.75 -17.48
C LEU A 201 -6.76 1.51 -16.59
N VAL A 202 -6.37 1.71 -15.33
CA VAL A 202 -6.33 0.63 -14.34
C VAL A 202 -7.54 0.76 -13.43
N ASN A 203 -8.49 -0.15 -13.60
CA ASN A 203 -9.66 -0.20 -12.73
C ASN A 203 -9.24 -0.61 -11.30
N PRO A 204 -9.70 0.07 -10.24
CA PRO A 204 -9.47 -0.36 -8.86
C PRO A 204 -9.88 -1.80 -8.57
N ALA A 205 -10.86 -2.35 -9.29
CA ALA A 205 -11.30 -3.74 -9.16
C ALA A 205 -10.45 -4.75 -9.96
N ALA A 206 -9.36 -4.32 -10.61
CA ALA A 206 -8.56 -5.20 -11.48
C ALA A 206 -8.00 -6.43 -10.74
N ASN A 207 -7.66 -6.27 -9.46
CA ASN A 207 -7.15 -7.37 -8.63
C ASN A 207 -8.24 -8.07 -7.80
N TYR A 208 -9.51 -7.70 -7.94
CA TYR A 208 -10.58 -8.15 -7.04
C TYR A 208 -10.69 -9.67 -6.97
N TYR A 209 -10.72 -10.34 -8.11
CA TYR A 209 -10.80 -11.81 -8.16
C TYR A 209 -9.56 -12.49 -7.59
N PHE A 210 -8.38 -11.88 -7.73
CA PHE A 210 -7.14 -12.41 -7.17
C PHE A 210 -7.08 -12.24 -5.66
N MET A 211 -7.55 -11.11 -5.13
CA MET A 211 -7.60 -10.86 -3.69
C MET A 211 -8.70 -11.64 -2.96
N PHE A 212 -9.72 -12.07 -3.72
CA PHE A 212 -10.80 -12.92 -3.22
C PHE A 212 -10.42 -14.42 -3.17
N ALA A 213 -9.60 -14.89 -4.10
CA ALA A 213 -9.22 -16.30 -4.27
C ALA A 213 -8.23 -16.78 -3.21
#